data_AF-A0A2N8KX56-F1
#
_entry.id   AF-A0A2N8KX56-F1
#
_cell.length_a   1.000
_cell.length_b   1.000
_cell.length_c   1.000
_cell.angle_alpha   90.00
_cell.angle_beta   90.00
_cell.angle_gamma   90.00
#
_symmetry.space_group_name_H-M   'P 1'
#
loop_
_entity.id
_entity.type
_entity.pdbx_description
1 polymer ?
#
loop_
_entity_poly.entity_id
_entity_poly.type
_entity_poly.pdbx_seq_one_letter_code
_entity_poly.pdbx_strand_id
1 'polypeptide(L)'
;MAYGDRVLQQGLKGEDVVELQLRLAGYRGTLLDGDFGSGTELQVKSFQRDYMRLSAPSGVVDRATFLAIDELASRFPIDFAQLRCPCGVCSGFGQGRFKGRYMPGGEGQEKFHRYEYPGIHRLILWAARALFAYREDIRFSFSSGYRCAVENERKGRTTTNHHGKAVDIDTVLAPGMGKREDLERCNALRSLLVEKSNAQIGWLARNRKSLEPSDIAPTWVHYDVREYESKYLRDEFFCRDLAGLDRRLPITV
;
A
#
# COMPACT_ATOMS: atom_id res chain seq x y z
N MET A 1 -8.17 -22.39 -3.58
CA MET A 1 -6.80 -22.87 -3.31
C MET A 1 -6.15 -21.83 -2.42
N ALA A 2 -5.36 -22.22 -1.42
CA ALA A 2 -4.67 -21.23 -0.61
C ALA A 2 -3.46 -20.67 -1.39
N TYR A 3 -3.02 -19.48 -1.00
CA TYR A 3 -1.82 -18.87 -1.55
C TYR A 3 -0.60 -19.75 -1.23
N GLY A 4 0.17 -20.14 -2.25
CA GLY A 4 1.33 -21.02 -2.12
C GLY A 4 1.06 -22.51 -2.40
N ASP A 5 -0.19 -22.93 -2.62
CA ASP A 5 -0.56 -24.33 -2.88
C ASP A 5 -0.36 -24.78 -4.33
N ARG A 6 -0.23 -23.84 -5.27
CA ARG A 6 -0.06 -24.12 -6.70
C ARG A 6 0.78 -23.05 -7.39
N VAL A 7 1.29 -23.40 -8.56
CA VAL A 7 1.90 -22.44 -9.48
C VAL A 7 0.80 -21.49 -9.97
N LEU A 8 1.06 -20.18 -9.95
CA LEU A 8 0.16 -19.18 -10.52
C LEU A 8 0.68 -18.65 -11.85
N GLN A 9 -0.18 -18.60 -12.85
CA GLN A 9 0.14 -18.06 -14.17
C GLN A 9 -1.12 -17.53 -14.84
N GLN A 10 -0.95 -16.89 -16.00
CA GLN A 10 -2.04 -16.29 -16.74
C GLN A 10 -3.19 -17.27 -17.02
N GLY A 11 -4.42 -16.80 -16.82
CA GLY A 11 -5.66 -17.56 -16.99
C GLY A 11 -6.23 -18.15 -15.70
N LEU A 12 -5.46 -18.20 -14.61
CA LEU A 12 -5.97 -18.65 -13.31
C LEU A 12 -6.79 -17.56 -12.61
N LYS A 13 -7.73 -18.01 -11.79
CA LYS A 13 -8.52 -17.13 -10.92
C LYS A 13 -8.62 -17.69 -9.50
N GLY A 14 -8.80 -16.80 -8.52
CA GLY A 14 -9.05 -17.16 -7.13
C GLY A 14 -8.51 -16.18 -6.09
N GLU A 15 -8.79 -16.45 -4.82
CA GLU A 15 -8.30 -15.64 -3.69
C GLU A 15 -6.76 -15.71 -3.53
N ASP A 16 -6.12 -16.78 -4.00
CA ASP A 16 -4.67 -16.88 -4.11
C ASP A 16 -4.09 -15.86 -5.12
N VAL A 17 -4.81 -15.60 -6.20
CA VAL A 17 -4.48 -14.53 -7.15
C VAL A 17 -4.73 -13.15 -6.53
N VAL A 18 -5.83 -12.95 -5.79
CA VAL A 18 -6.09 -11.69 -5.05
C VAL A 18 -4.93 -11.37 -4.10
N GLU A 19 -4.50 -12.36 -3.32
CA GLU A 19 -3.40 -12.22 -2.37
C GLU A 19 -2.07 -11.92 -3.10
N LEU A 20 -1.79 -12.57 -4.23
CA LEU A 20 -0.63 -12.26 -5.08
C LEU A 20 -0.66 -10.80 -5.57
N GLN A 21 -1.79 -10.36 -6.13
CA GLN A 21 -1.96 -9.00 -6.65
C GLN A 21 -1.70 -7.93 -5.58
N LEU A 22 -2.18 -8.21 -4.37
CA LEU A 22 -1.99 -7.37 -3.19
C LEU A 22 -0.52 -7.32 -2.75
N ARG A 23 0.16 -8.47 -2.64
CA ARG A 23 1.57 -8.53 -2.21
C ARG A 23 2.51 -7.88 -3.22
N LEU A 24 2.19 -7.95 -4.51
CA LEU A 24 2.99 -7.34 -5.58
C LEU A 24 2.57 -5.92 -5.94
N ALA A 25 1.79 -5.24 -5.11
CA ALA A 25 1.20 -3.94 -5.42
C ALA A 25 2.19 -2.79 -5.66
N GLY A 26 3.48 -2.97 -5.34
CA GLY A 26 4.54 -2.02 -5.65
C GLY A 26 5.35 -2.32 -6.92
N TYR A 27 5.11 -3.47 -7.56
CA TYR A 27 5.74 -3.90 -8.81
C TYR A 27 4.71 -3.80 -9.93
N ARG A 28 4.53 -2.58 -10.43
CA ARG A 28 3.34 -2.09 -11.11
C ARG A 28 2.17 -2.13 -10.13
N GLY A 29 1.01 -2.53 -10.61
CA GLY A 29 -0.16 -2.73 -9.78
C GLY A 29 -1.36 -3.00 -10.65
N THR A 30 -2.16 -3.95 -10.21
CA THR A 30 -3.46 -4.29 -10.79
C THR A 30 -4.54 -4.17 -9.71
N LEU A 31 -5.79 -4.39 -10.11
CA LEU A 31 -6.92 -4.46 -9.20
C LEU A 31 -6.89 -5.78 -8.44
N LEU A 32 -7.48 -5.78 -7.24
CA LEU A 32 -7.62 -6.99 -6.41
C LEU A 32 -8.86 -7.77 -6.87
N ASP A 33 -8.86 -8.20 -8.13
CA ASP A 33 -10.01 -8.87 -8.79
C ASP A 33 -9.88 -10.39 -8.83
N GLY A 34 -8.71 -10.93 -8.46
CA GLY A 34 -8.45 -12.36 -8.45
C GLY A 34 -8.35 -12.96 -9.85
N ASP A 35 -8.21 -12.14 -10.90
CA ASP A 35 -7.99 -12.59 -12.27
C ASP A 35 -6.51 -12.46 -12.63
N PHE A 36 -5.87 -13.59 -12.93
CA PHE A 36 -4.50 -13.58 -13.44
C PHE A 36 -4.54 -13.30 -14.96
N GLY A 37 -4.90 -12.07 -15.30
CA GLY A 37 -4.81 -11.55 -16.67
C GLY A 37 -3.40 -11.03 -17.02
N SER A 38 -3.30 -10.36 -18.17
CA SER A 38 -2.04 -9.75 -18.63
C SER A 38 -1.49 -8.70 -17.67
N GLY A 39 -2.35 -7.96 -16.97
CA GLY A 39 -1.95 -6.99 -15.95
C GLY A 39 -1.20 -7.64 -14.78
N THR A 40 -1.73 -8.76 -14.28
CA THR A 40 -1.11 -9.57 -13.21
C THR A 40 0.18 -10.23 -13.69
N GLU A 41 0.23 -10.73 -14.93
CA GLU A 41 1.46 -11.28 -15.51
C GLU A 41 2.58 -10.23 -15.61
N LEU A 42 2.27 -9.01 -16.05
CA LEU A 42 3.22 -7.90 -16.09
C LEU A 42 3.70 -7.49 -14.69
N GLN A 43 2.82 -7.55 -13.69
CA GLN A 43 3.17 -7.30 -12.29
C GLN A 43 4.17 -8.35 -11.77
N VAL A 44 3.93 -9.64 -12.04
CA VAL A 44 4.86 -10.73 -11.70
C VAL A 44 6.19 -10.58 -12.41
N LYS A 45 6.19 -10.30 -13.73
CA LYS A 45 7.42 -10.07 -14.50
C LYS A 45 8.21 -8.87 -13.96
N SER A 46 7.54 -7.80 -13.51
CA SER A 46 8.22 -6.66 -12.89
C SER A 46 8.87 -7.06 -11.57
N PHE A 47 8.17 -7.80 -10.70
CA PHE A 47 8.74 -8.30 -9.46
C PHE A 47 9.98 -9.19 -9.70
N GLN A 48 9.86 -10.16 -10.60
CA GLN A 48 10.94 -11.06 -10.98
C GLN A 48 12.15 -10.32 -11.56
N ARG A 49 11.93 -9.32 -12.41
CA ARG A 49 13.01 -8.50 -12.98
C ARG A 49 13.65 -7.61 -11.93
N ASP A 50 12.83 -6.87 -11.20
CA ASP A 50 13.29 -5.73 -10.41
C ASP A 50 13.79 -6.17 -9.03
N TYR A 51 13.13 -7.15 -8.38
CA TYR A 51 13.52 -7.66 -7.08
C TYR A 51 14.38 -8.93 -7.18
N MET A 52 13.92 -9.93 -7.94
CA MET A 52 14.67 -11.20 -8.10
C MET A 52 15.84 -11.09 -9.09
N ARG A 53 16.00 -9.94 -9.75
CA ARG A 53 17.09 -9.64 -10.71
C ARG A 53 17.18 -10.61 -11.88
N LEU A 54 16.04 -11.18 -12.31
CA LEU A 54 16.00 -12.08 -13.46
C LEU A 54 16.09 -11.29 -14.77
N SER A 55 17.03 -11.68 -15.63
CA SER A 55 17.18 -11.09 -16.98
C SER A 55 16.06 -11.52 -17.93
N ALA A 56 15.46 -12.69 -17.71
CA ALA A 56 14.33 -13.23 -18.47
C ALA A 56 13.18 -13.65 -17.53
N PRO A 57 12.31 -12.71 -17.12
CA PRO A 57 11.16 -13.00 -16.26
C PRO A 57 10.12 -13.91 -16.93
N SER A 58 9.73 -14.99 -16.26
CA SER A 58 8.76 -15.95 -16.79
C SER A 58 7.32 -15.44 -16.74
N GLY A 59 6.97 -14.60 -15.76
CA GLY A 59 5.59 -14.24 -15.45
C GLY A 59 4.81 -15.34 -14.72
N VAL A 60 5.48 -16.44 -14.37
CA VAL A 60 4.94 -17.58 -13.63
C VAL A 60 5.38 -17.48 -12.17
N VAL A 61 4.43 -17.61 -11.25
CA VAL A 61 4.68 -17.64 -9.81
C VAL A 61 4.84 -19.08 -9.36
N ASP A 62 6.09 -19.54 -9.39
CA ASP A 62 6.54 -20.81 -8.87
C ASP A 62 7.01 -20.70 -7.41
N ARG A 63 7.51 -21.81 -6.85
CA ARG A 63 8.03 -21.85 -5.48
C ARG A 63 9.10 -20.78 -5.21
N ALA A 64 10.00 -20.54 -6.17
CA ALA A 64 11.05 -19.53 -6.04
C ALA A 64 10.46 -18.11 -5.97
N THR A 65 9.46 -17.82 -6.80
CA THR A 65 8.77 -16.54 -6.79
C THR A 65 8.02 -16.31 -5.47
N PHE A 66 7.33 -17.32 -4.93
CA PHE A 66 6.68 -17.22 -3.62
C PHE A 66 7.69 -16.95 -2.49
N LEU A 67 8.81 -17.68 -2.46
CA LEU A 67 9.85 -17.49 -1.46
C LEU A 67 10.48 -16.09 -1.54
N ALA A 68 10.67 -15.54 -2.75
CA ALA A 68 11.16 -14.18 -2.93
C ALA A 68 10.18 -13.13 -2.38
N ILE A 69 8.87 -13.36 -2.46
CA ILE A 69 7.86 -12.45 -1.88
C ILE A 69 7.95 -12.47 -0.34
N ASP A 70 8.12 -13.66 0.25
CA ASP A 70 8.33 -13.80 1.70
C ASP A 70 9.68 -13.19 2.15
N GLU A 71 10.71 -13.29 1.31
CA GLU A 71 12.00 -12.64 1.53
C GLU A 71 11.86 -11.11 1.53
N LEU A 72 11.14 -10.53 0.56
CA LEU A 72 10.86 -9.09 0.51
C LEU A 72 10.19 -8.63 1.81
N ALA A 73 9.19 -9.36 2.30
CA ALA A 73 8.53 -9.03 3.56
C ALA A 73 9.48 -9.09 4.76
N SER A 74 10.39 -10.07 4.77
CA SER A 74 11.37 -10.29 5.83
C SER A 74 12.45 -9.20 5.86
N ARG A 75 12.94 -8.78 4.69
CA ARG A 75 13.99 -7.75 4.55
C ARG A 75 13.49 -6.34 4.84
N PHE A 76 12.23 -6.07 4.54
CA PHE A 76 11.61 -4.75 4.72
C PHE A 76 10.38 -4.84 5.64
N PRO A 77 10.57 -5.13 6.94
CA PRO A 77 9.47 -5.14 7.89
C PRO A 77 8.90 -3.73 8.07
N ILE A 78 7.58 -3.64 8.21
CA ILE A 78 6.88 -2.39 8.54
C ILE A 78 6.79 -2.24 10.05
N ASP A 79 7.28 -1.13 10.59
CA ASP A 79 7.09 -0.77 11.99
C ASP A 79 5.67 -0.22 12.22
N PHE A 80 4.78 -1.10 12.68
CA PHE A 80 3.39 -0.72 12.96
C PHE A 80 3.25 0.28 14.10
N ALA A 81 4.25 0.48 14.97
CA ALA A 81 4.18 1.49 16.02
C ALA A 81 4.04 2.90 15.42
N GLN A 82 4.73 3.17 14.31
CA GLN A 82 4.68 4.44 13.57
C GLN A 82 3.32 4.66 12.87
N LEU A 83 2.57 3.59 12.63
CA LEU A 83 1.26 3.65 11.97
C LEU A 83 0.10 3.83 12.94
N ARG A 84 0.32 3.76 14.25
CA ARG A 84 -0.77 3.84 15.25
C ARG A 84 -1.31 5.25 15.37
N CYS A 85 -2.61 5.34 15.56
CA CYS A 85 -3.31 6.57 15.80
C CYS A 85 -2.90 7.22 17.14
N PRO A 86 -2.48 8.51 17.15
CA PRO A 86 -1.99 9.19 18.34
C PRO A 86 -3.11 9.81 19.21
N CYS A 87 -4.36 9.36 19.05
CA CYS A 87 -5.50 9.95 19.77
C CYS A 87 -5.51 9.62 21.27
N GLY A 88 -4.84 8.56 21.70
CA GLY A 88 -4.89 8.06 23.08
C GLY A 88 -6.22 7.38 23.48
N VAL A 89 -7.18 7.25 22.55
CA VAL A 89 -8.53 6.72 22.82
C VAL A 89 -8.79 5.38 22.13
N CYS A 90 -8.38 5.21 20.87
CA CYS A 90 -8.48 3.92 20.18
C CYS A 90 -7.24 3.06 20.45
N SER A 91 -7.32 1.77 20.08
CA SER A 91 -6.21 0.82 20.20
C SER A 91 -5.08 1.04 19.17
N GLY A 92 -5.09 2.17 18.46
CA GLY A 92 -4.16 2.52 17.39
C GLY A 92 -4.78 2.47 16.00
N PHE A 93 -5.89 1.76 15.78
CA PHE A 93 -6.50 1.57 14.46
C PHE A 93 -8.03 1.77 14.48
N GLY A 94 -8.45 2.88 15.06
CA GLY A 94 -9.87 3.26 15.12
C GLY A 94 -10.70 2.33 15.99
N GLN A 95 -12.02 2.49 15.89
CA GLN A 95 -13.02 1.72 16.63
C GLN A 95 -14.11 1.15 15.70
N GLY A 96 -13.87 1.13 14.38
CA GLY A 96 -14.83 0.60 13.40
C GLY A 96 -16.06 1.50 13.21
N ARG A 97 -15.98 2.77 13.59
CA ARG A 97 -17.13 3.69 13.57
C ARG A 97 -17.56 4.03 12.14
N PHE A 98 -18.82 4.46 12.02
CA PHE A 98 -19.36 5.11 10.82
C PHE A 98 -19.35 4.26 9.53
N LYS A 99 -19.34 2.92 9.64
CA LYS A 99 -19.53 2.03 8.49
C LYS A 99 -20.84 2.38 7.78
N GLY A 100 -20.75 2.56 6.47
CA GLY A 100 -21.90 2.96 5.62
C GLY A 100 -22.36 4.42 5.78
N ARG A 101 -21.64 5.27 6.53
CA ARG A 101 -21.96 6.70 6.67
C ARG A 101 -20.98 7.54 5.85
N TYR A 102 -21.50 8.60 5.23
CA TYR A 102 -20.73 9.48 4.36
C TYR A 102 -20.79 10.92 4.87
N MET A 103 -19.87 11.76 4.41
CA MET A 103 -19.99 13.21 4.56
C MET A 103 -21.18 13.72 3.72
N PRO A 104 -21.88 14.77 4.16
CA PRO A 104 -23.03 15.31 3.43
C PRO A 104 -22.71 15.65 1.97
N GLY A 105 -23.54 15.19 1.04
CA GLY A 105 -23.37 15.40 -0.41
C GLY A 105 -22.33 14.48 -1.06
N GLY A 106 -21.76 13.54 -0.30
CA GLY A 106 -20.75 12.59 -0.73
C GLY A 106 -21.21 11.14 -0.71
N GLU A 107 -22.52 10.88 -0.62
CA GLU A 107 -23.09 9.55 -0.49
C GLU A 107 -22.63 8.63 -1.63
N GLY A 108 -22.18 7.42 -1.27
CA GLY A 108 -21.72 6.41 -2.22
C GLY A 108 -20.32 6.66 -2.80
N GLN A 109 -19.66 7.78 -2.46
CA GLN A 109 -18.29 8.06 -2.88
C GLN A 109 -17.31 7.74 -1.76
N GLU A 110 -16.37 6.85 -2.05
CA GLU A 110 -15.40 6.34 -1.07
C GLU A 110 -14.57 7.44 -0.39
N LYS A 111 -14.18 8.47 -1.13
CA LYS A 111 -13.43 9.62 -0.60
C LYS A 111 -14.19 10.41 0.48
N PHE A 112 -15.51 10.24 0.57
CA PHE A 112 -16.37 10.84 1.59
C PHE A 112 -16.90 9.80 2.58
N HIS A 113 -16.54 8.52 2.43
CA HIS A 113 -16.92 7.48 3.37
C HIS A 113 -16.20 7.71 4.70
N ARG A 114 -16.98 7.76 5.78
CA ARG A 114 -16.50 8.08 7.13
C ARG A 114 -16.00 6.86 7.89
N TYR A 115 -16.09 5.68 7.28
CA TYR A 115 -15.78 4.42 7.92
C TYR A 115 -14.34 4.38 8.43
N GLU A 116 -14.19 4.04 9.69
CA GLU A 116 -12.91 3.67 10.28
C GLU A 116 -12.59 2.21 9.93
N TYR A 117 -11.82 2.00 8.85
CA TYR A 117 -11.44 0.65 8.44
C TYR A 117 -10.62 -0.06 9.52
N PRO A 118 -10.65 -1.41 9.59
CA PRO A 118 -10.10 -2.15 10.71
C PRO A 118 -8.56 -2.30 10.67
N GLY A 119 -7.83 -1.25 10.31
CA GLY A 119 -6.37 -1.27 10.16
C GLY A 119 -5.91 -0.35 9.04
N ILE A 120 -4.68 -0.51 8.60
CA ILE A 120 -4.15 0.11 7.37
C ILE A 120 -4.28 -0.87 6.21
N HIS A 121 -4.63 -0.35 5.03
CA HIS A 121 -4.82 -1.14 3.83
C HIS A 121 -3.49 -1.84 3.44
N ARG A 122 -3.49 -3.16 3.34
CA ARG A 122 -2.30 -3.98 3.12
C ARG A 122 -1.61 -3.65 1.78
N LEU A 123 -2.40 -3.36 0.74
CA LEU A 123 -1.89 -2.98 -0.59
C LEU A 123 -0.90 -1.80 -0.53
N ILE A 124 -1.19 -0.73 0.22
CA ILE A 124 -0.27 0.43 0.31
C ILE A 124 0.98 0.11 1.14
N LEU A 125 0.88 -0.79 2.12
CA LEU A 125 2.03 -1.24 2.90
C LEU A 125 2.96 -2.15 2.09
N TRP A 126 2.42 -3.03 1.25
CA TRP A 126 3.20 -3.81 0.29
C TRP A 126 3.80 -2.93 -0.81
N ALA A 127 3.10 -1.89 -1.26
CA ALA A 127 3.67 -0.90 -2.16
C ALA A 127 4.80 -0.09 -1.51
N ALA A 128 4.68 0.25 -0.21
CA ALA A 128 5.76 0.89 0.55
C ALA A 128 6.98 -0.03 0.69
N ARG A 129 6.80 -1.34 0.92
CA ARG A 129 7.93 -2.30 0.91
C ARG A 129 8.70 -2.30 -0.39
N ALA A 130 7.99 -2.27 -1.53
CA ALA A 130 8.65 -2.18 -2.83
C ALA A 130 9.45 -0.89 -2.97
N LEU A 131 8.93 0.26 -2.50
CA LEU A 131 9.69 1.52 -2.47
C LEU A 131 10.98 1.37 -1.68
N PHE A 132 10.91 0.75 -0.51
CA PHE A 132 12.09 0.53 0.36
C PHE A 132 13.12 -0.37 -0.34
N ALA A 133 12.66 -1.41 -1.04
CA ALA A 133 13.52 -2.28 -1.83
C ALA A 133 14.11 -1.61 -3.08
N TYR A 134 13.41 -0.67 -3.71
CA TYR A 134 13.98 0.10 -4.82
C TYR A 134 15.02 1.12 -4.37
N ARG A 135 14.95 1.58 -3.11
CA ARG A 135 15.81 2.62 -2.54
C ARG A 135 16.37 2.18 -1.19
N GLU A 136 17.10 1.07 -1.19
CA GLU A 136 17.78 0.56 0.02
C GLU A 136 18.82 1.55 0.57
N ASP A 137 19.24 2.52 -0.25
CA ASP A 137 20.12 3.63 0.13
C ASP A 137 19.43 4.71 0.99
N ILE A 138 18.09 4.70 1.06
CA ILE A 138 17.30 5.65 1.87
C ILE A 138 16.73 4.92 3.08
N ARG A 139 16.92 5.52 4.25
CA ARG A 139 16.18 5.14 5.45
C ARG A 139 14.81 5.82 5.45
N PHE A 140 13.76 5.04 5.40
CA PHE A 140 12.37 5.50 5.45
C PHE A 140 11.77 5.41 6.85
N SER A 141 10.75 6.21 7.11
CA SER A 141 9.89 6.15 8.29
C SER A 141 8.46 6.54 7.91
N PHE A 142 7.47 6.17 8.71
CA PHE A 142 6.12 6.69 8.58
C PHE A 142 5.93 7.85 9.58
N SER A 143 5.60 9.04 9.10
CA SER A 143 5.25 10.17 9.97
C SER A 143 3.77 10.18 10.35
N SER A 144 2.93 9.50 9.56
CA SER A 144 1.52 9.35 9.87
C SER A 144 0.94 8.09 9.21
N GLY A 145 0.22 7.31 10.00
CA GLY A 145 -0.56 6.16 9.55
C GLY A 145 -2.04 6.38 9.85
N TYR A 146 -2.58 5.69 10.85
CA TYR A 146 -4.00 5.75 11.14
C TYR A 146 -4.39 7.05 11.86
N ARG A 147 -5.49 7.68 11.44
CA ARG A 147 -6.12 8.83 12.11
C ARG A 147 -7.60 8.53 12.25
N CYS A 148 -8.04 8.11 13.43
CA CYS A 148 -9.46 7.85 13.70
C CYS A 148 -10.27 9.15 13.76
N ALA A 149 -11.60 9.05 13.84
CA ALA A 149 -12.48 10.21 13.90
C ALA A 149 -12.19 11.13 15.09
N VAL A 150 -11.80 10.57 16.24
CA VAL A 150 -11.41 11.36 17.42
C VAL A 150 -10.15 12.20 17.13
N GLU A 151 -9.16 11.61 16.45
CA GLU A 151 -7.95 12.33 16.06
C GLU A 151 -8.23 13.41 15.02
N ASN A 152 -9.12 13.12 14.08
CA ASN A 152 -9.53 14.07 13.06
C ASN A 152 -10.28 15.25 13.67
N GLU A 153 -11.24 14.99 14.56
CA GLU A 153 -11.97 16.02 15.30
C GLU A 153 -11.02 16.92 16.10
N ARG A 154 -10.10 16.32 16.88
CA ARG A 154 -9.08 17.05 17.67
C ARG A 154 -8.21 17.98 16.83
N LYS A 155 -7.97 17.64 15.56
CA LYS A 155 -7.11 18.38 14.64
C LYS A 155 -7.90 19.18 13.58
N GLY A 156 -9.23 19.23 13.67
CA GLY A 156 -10.08 19.93 12.72
C GLY A 156 -10.00 19.37 11.28
N ARG A 157 -9.69 18.08 11.11
CA ARG A 157 -9.55 17.44 9.79
C ARG A 157 -10.89 16.92 9.29
N THR A 158 -11.15 17.13 8.01
CA THR A 158 -12.38 16.68 7.33
C THR A 158 -12.15 15.48 6.40
N THR A 159 -10.89 15.18 6.06
CA THR A 159 -10.53 14.02 5.22
C THR A 159 -10.54 12.71 6.00
N THR A 160 -10.99 11.64 5.36
CA THR A 160 -11.03 10.28 5.91
C THR A 160 -9.98 9.36 5.28
N ASN A 161 -9.03 9.88 4.50
CA ASN A 161 -7.96 9.08 3.88
C ASN A 161 -7.22 8.23 4.92
N HIS A 162 -6.89 8.81 6.06
CA HIS A 162 -6.18 8.12 7.13
C HIS A 162 -7.07 7.29 8.07
N HIS A 163 -8.35 7.10 7.75
CA HIS A 163 -9.17 6.06 8.36
C HIS A 163 -8.79 4.66 7.81
N GLY A 164 -7.50 4.40 7.59
CA GLY A 164 -6.97 3.13 7.09
C GLY A 164 -6.51 3.13 5.63
N LYS A 165 -6.83 4.15 4.82
CA LYS A 165 -6.60 4.13 3.36
C LYS A 165 -5.34 4.85 2.90
N ALA A 166 -4.55 5.41 3.81
CA ALA A 166 -3.38 6.22 3.49
C ALA A 166 -2.26 6.09 4.53
N VAL A 167 -1.04 6.35 4.08
CA VAL A 167 0.16 6.51 4.90
C VAL A 167 0.98 7.69 4.40
N ASP A 168 1.67 8.37 5.30
CA ASP A 168 2.63 9.43 5.02
C ASP A 168 4.04 8.87 5.27
N ILE A 169 4.83 8.74 4.20
CA ILE A 169 6.17 8.17 4.22
C ILE A 169 7.20 9.30 4.17
N ASP A 170 8.04 9.37 5.20
CA ASP A 170 9.14 10.31 5.31
C ASP A 170 10.48 9.63 5.01
N THR A 171 11.46 10.47 4.65
CA THR A 171 12.86 10.03 4.53
C THR A 171 13.67 10.60 5.67
N VAL A 172 14.52 9.77 6.29
CA VAL A 172 15.44 10.27 7.30
C VAL A 172 16.53 11.07 6.60
N LEU A 173 16.59 12.35 6.91
CA LEU A 173 17.56 13.27 6.34
C LEU A 173 18.96 13.00 6.89
N ALA A 174 19.95 12.99 6.00
CA ALA A 174 21.35 12.96 6.39
C ALA A 174 21.77 14.33 6.97
N PRO A 175 22.78 14.39 7.85
CA PRO A 175 23.33 15.66 8.31
C PRO A 175 23.67 16.60 7.16
N GLY A 176 23.22 17.85 7.24
CA GLY A 176 23.43 18.87 6.20
C GLY A 176 22.36 18.92 5.10
N MET A 177 21.41 17.98 5.06
CA MET A 177 20.25 18.10 4.17
C MET A 177 19.19 19.01 4.77
N GLY A 178 18.72 19.97 3.98
CA GLY A 178 17.62 20.87 4.33
C GLY A 178 16.31 20.48 3.66
N LYS A 179 15.31 21.35 3.82
CA LYS A 179 13.96 21.15 3.26
C LYS A 179 13.95 21.08 1.73
N ARG A 180 14.88 21.76 1.06
CA ARG A 180 14.95 21.77 -0.41
C ARG A 180 15.39 20.40 -0.93
N GLU A 181 16.45 19.84 -0.34
CA GLU A 181 16.97 18.53 -0.71
C GLU A 181 15.95 17.43 -0.39
N ASP A 182 15.19 17.58 0.70
CA ASP A 182 14.09 16.67 1.04
C ASP A 182 12.95 16.74 0.03
N LEU A 183 12.57 17.94 -0.42
CA LEU A 183 11.57 18.15 -1.46
C LEU A 183 12.01 17.51 -2.78
N GLU A 184 13.24 17.75 -3.22
CA GLU A 184 13.79 17.16 -4.44
C GLU A 184 13.79 15.62 -4.35
N ARG A 185 14.18 15.08 -3.21
CA ARG A 185 14.13 13.63 -2.94
C ARG A 185 12.70 13.10 -3.00
N CYS A 186 11.74 13.75 -2.34
CA CYS A 186 10.34 13.32 -2.36
C CYS A 186 9.74 13.38 -3.77
N ASN A 187 10.11 14.37 -4.59
CA ASN A 187 9.73 14.41 -6.00
C ASN A 187 10.33 13.24 -6.80
N ALA A 188 11.60 12.92 -6.59
CA ALA A 188 12.22 11.74 -7.22
C ALA A 188 11.52 10.43 -6.81
N LEU A 189 11.15 10.30 -5.53
CA LEU A 189 10.41 9.13 -5.02
C LEU A 189 9.00 9.04 -5.62
N ARG A 190 8.29 10.17 -5.79
CA ARG A 190 7.00 10.20 -6.49
C ARG A 190 7.14 9.72 -7.94
N SER A 191 8.13 10.24 -8.67
CA SER A 191 8.40 9.84 -10.05
C SER A 191 8.70 8.34 -10.15
N LEU A 192 9.52 7.83 -9.23
CA LEU A 192 9.81 6.40 -9.12
C LEU A 192 8.54 5.58 -8.87
N LEU A 193 7.67 6.00 -7.95
CA LEU A 193 6.41 5.30 -7.66
C LEU A 193 5.44 5.34 -8.86
N VAL A 194 5.37 6.45 -9.60
CA VAL A 194 4.59 6.51 -10.84
C VAL A 194 5.09 5.47 -11.84
N GLU A 195 6.40 5.41 -12.07
CA GLU A 195 7.03 4.48 -13.00
C GLU A 195 6.88 3.02 -12.55
N LYS A 196 7.29 2.73 -11.31
CA LYS A 196 7.47 1.36 -10.82
C LYS A 196 6.22 0.76 -10.22
N SER A 197 5.33 1.55 -9.62
CA SER A 197 4.15 1.03 -8.92
C SER A 197 2.83 1.33 -9.63
N ASN A 198 2.88 1.95 -10.82
CA ASN A 198 1.67 2.40 -11.53
C ASN A 198 0.80 3.33 -10.65
N ALA A 199 1.44 4.13 -9.78
CA ALA A 199 0.78 5.17 -9.03
C ALA A 199 0.50 6.40 -9.92
N GLN A 200 -0.31 7.32 -9.43
CA GLN A 200 -0.55 8.62 -10.04
C GLN A 200 -0.27 9.73 -9.03
N ILE A 201 0.11 10.90 -9.53
CA ILE A 201 0.10 12.13 -8.74
C ILE A 201 -1.31 12.71 -8.79
N GLY A 202 -1.88 13.01 -7.63
CA GLY A 202 -3.28 13.39 -7.48
C GLY A 202 -4.25 12.21 -7.65
N TRP A 203 -5.50 12.51 -7.96
CA TRP A 203 -6.63 11.57 -7.89
C TRP A 203 -7.49 11.56 -9.15
N LEU A 204 -6.84 11.68 -10.33
CA LEU A 204 -7.55 11.79 -11.61
C LEU A 204 -8.21 10.47 -12.01
N ALA A 205 -7.49 9.36 -11.88
CA ALA A 205 -7.98 8.03 -12.21
C ALA A 205 -8.58 7.34 -10.98
N ARG A 206 -9.69 6.62 -11.18
CA ARG A 206 -10.25 5.72 -10.17
C ARG A 206 -9.43 4.44 -10.08
N ASN A 207 -9.51 3.76 -8.94
CA ASN A 207 -8.85 2.46 -8.69
C ASN A 207 -7.33 2.46 -8.99
N ARG A 208 -6.67 3.58 -8.74
CA ARG A 208 -5.22 3.72 -8.90
C ARG A 208 -4.65 4.37 -7.66
N LYS A 209 -3.56 3.78 -7.15
CA LYS A 209 -2.88 4.29 -5.95
C LYS A 209 -2.44 5.72 -6.23
N SER A 210 -2.66 6.61 -5.27
CA SER A 210 -2.48 8.05 -5.45
C SER A 210 -1.42 8.60 -4.53
N LEU A 211 -0.71 9.60 -5.04
CA LEU A 211 0.32 10.34 -4.32
C LEU A 211 -0.12 11.79 -4.23
N GLU A 212 -0.06 12.40 -3.05
CA GLU A 212 -0.27 13.85 -2.97
C GLU A 212 0.82 14.58 -3.75
N PRO A 213 0.48 15.61 -4.54
CA PRO A 213 1.47 16.45 -5.21
C PRO A 213 2.32 17.25 -4.20
N SER A 214 3.43 17.80 -4.67
CA SER A 214 4.46 18.45 -3.82
C SER A 214 4.01 19.77 -3.19
N ASP A 215 2.99 20.43 -3.74
CA ASP A 215 2.36 21.61 -3.15
C ASP A 215 1.51 21.26 -1.91
N ILE A 216 1.05 20.01 -1.79
CA ILE A 216 0.34 19.48 -0.62
C ILE A 216 1.31 18.80 0.36
N ALA A 217 2.20 17.95 -0.16
CA ALA A 217 3.13 17.14 0.61
C ALA A 217 4.59 17.37 0.16
N PRO A 218 5.20 18.53 0.45
CA PRO A 218 6.49 18.88 -0.12
C PRO A 218 7.62 17.95 0.32
N THR A 219 7.65 17.57 1.60
CA THR A 219 8.79 16.87 2.23
C THR A 219 8.46 15.47 2.71
N TRP A 220 7.30 14.92 2.34
CA TRP A 220 6.94 13.53 2.57
C TRP A 220 6.18 13.00 1.35
N VAL A 221 6.05 11.68 1.26
CA VAL A 221 5.25 11.00 0.23
C VAL A 221 3.97 10.47 0.89
N HIS A 222 2.86 11.18 0.68
CA HIS A 222 1.52 10.63 0.96
C HIS A 222 1.20 9.55 -0.06
N TYR A 223 0.71 8.40 0.39
CA TYR A 223 0.33 7.29 -0.48
C TYR A 223 -1.01 6.70 -0.06
N ASP A 224 -2.00 6.72 -0.96
CA ASP A 224 -3.37 6.36 -0.62
C ASP A 224 -4.12 5.57 -1.70
N VAL A 225 -5.26 5.02 -1.29
CA VAL A 225 -6.23 4.30 -2.14
C VAL A 225 -7.63 4.90 -2.04
N ARG A 226 -7.77 6.20 -1.80
CA ARG A 226 -9.06 6.84 -1.51
C ARG A 226 -10.08 6.79 -2.66
N GLU A 227 -9.61 6.65 -3.89
CA GLU A 227 -10.42 6.59 -5.11
C GLU A 227 -10.68 5.14 -5.57
N TYR A 228 -10.39 4.16 -4.73
CA TYR A 228 -10.73 2.77 -4.99
C TYR A 228 -12.22 2.53 -4.74
N GLU A 229 -12.82 1.66 -5.55
CA GLU A 229 -14.16 1.14 -5.30
C GLU A 229 -14.18 0.28 -4.04
N SER A 230 -15.31 0.27 -3.33
CA SER A 230 -15.48 -0.42 -2.05
C SER A 230 -15.16 -1.92 -2.09
N LYS A 231 -15.35 -2.59 -3.24
CA LYS A 231 -14.97 -4.00 -3.45
C LYS A 231 -13.47 -4.26 -3.33
N TYR A 232 -12.63 -3.25 -3.55
CA TYR A 232 -11.18 -3.33 -3.36
C TYR A 232 -10.74 -2.78 -1.99
N LEU A 233 -11.70 -2.45 -1.12
CA LEU A 233 -11.50 -1.94 0.23
C LEU A 233 -12.27 -2.83 1.25
N ARG A 234 -12.33 -4.14 1.01
CA ARG A 234 -12.93 -5.08 1.97
C ARG A 234 -12.12 -5.07 3.28
N ASP A 235 -12.80 -5.27 4.41
CA ASP A 235 -12.17 -5.26 5.74
C ASP A 235 -10.96 -6.19 5.86
N GLU A 236 -11.00 -7.34 5.17
CA GLU A 236 -9.91 -8.31 5.10
C GLU A 236 -8.63 -7.80 4.41
N PHE A 237 -8.70 -6.71 3.64
CA PHE A 237 -7.53 -6.07 3.05
C PHE A 237 -6.84 -5.10 4.00
N PHE A 238 -7.30 -4.97 5.25
CA PHE A 238 -6.68 -4.13 6.26
C PHE A 238 -5.98 -4.97 7.32
N CYS A 239 -4.95 -4.41 7.94
CA CYS A 239 -4.14 -5.07 8.96
C CYS A 239 -3.68 -4.09 10.06
N ARG A 240 -3.32 -4.64 11.22
CA ARG A 240 -2.93 -3.86 12.41
C ARG A 240 -1.52 -4.21 12.91
N ASP A 241 -0.89 -5.21 12.31
CA ASP A 241 0.40 -5.76 12.69
C ASP A 241 1.04 -6.50 11.50
N LEU A 242 2.29 -6.92 11.68
CA LEU A 242 3.06 -7.67 10.69
C LEU A 242 2.42 -9.02 10.36
N ALA A 243 1.83 -9.72 11.34
CA ALA A 243 1.20 -11.01 11.10
C ALA A 243 0.01 -10.88 10.13
N GLY A 244 -0.82 -9.85 10.31
CA GLY A 244 -1.94 -9.53 9.43
C GLY A 244 -1.51 -8.92 8.08
N LEU A 245 -0.37 -8.25 8.01
CA LEU A 245 0.19 -7.76 6.74
C LEU A 245 0.74 -8.90 5.88
N ASP A 246 1.63 -9.70 6.48
CA ASP A 246 2.36 -10.76 5.80
C ASP A 246 1.47 -11.94 5.50
N ARG A 247 0.58 -12.30 6.44
CA ARG A 247 -0.24 -13.53 6.41
C ARG A 247 0.58 -14.69 5.85
N ARG A 248 1.71 -15.00 6.48
CA ARG A 248 2.59 -16.07 5.99
C ARG A 248 1.80 -17.37 5.95
N LEU A 249 1.76 -17.96 4.77
CA LEU A 249 1.10 -19.23 4.49
C LEU A 249 2.16 -20.23 4.02
N PRO A 250 2.02 -21.53 4.31
CA PRO A 250 2.94 -22.54 3.80
C PRO A 250 3.00 -22.52 2.27
N ILE A 251 4.22 -22.57 1.71
CA ILE A 251 4.43 -22.74 0.27
C ILE A 251 4.64 -24.23 0.02
N THR A 252 3.66 -24.87 -0.61
CA THR A 252 3.58 -26.34 -0.76
C THR A 252 3.67 -26.82 -2.21
N VAL A 253 3.61 -25.89 -3.17
CA VAL A 253 3.87 -26.12 -4.60
C VAL A 253 5.29 -26.63 -4.88
#